data_AF-A0A377YP20-F1
#
_entry.id   AF-A0A377YP20-F1
#
_cell.length_a   1.000
_cell.length_b   1.000
_cell.length_c   1.000
_cell.angle_alpha   90.00
_cell.angle_beta   90.00
_cell.angle_gamma   90.00
#
_symmetry.space_group_name_H-M   'P 1'
#
loop_
_entity.id
_entity.type
_entity.pdbx_description
1 polymer ?
#
loop_
_entity_poly.entity_id
_entity_poly.type
_entity_poly.pdbx_seq_one_letter_code
_entity_poly.pdbx_strand_id
1 'polypeptide(L)'
;MSLAIVYTRAALGIEAPLITVEVHLSNGLPGLTMVGLPETTVKEARDRVRSALINSGYAFPAKKITINLAPADLPKEGGRYDLPIALALLVASEQLNTTRLNQYEFVGELALTGGLRGVPGAIPSAMEAIKAGRRIVVSSDNAAEVGLIGGSDCLVADHLQEVCAFLAGQTSLSPPLAEAPARDERYEDLLDVIGQQQGKRALEIVAAGGHNLLLIGPPGTGKTMLASRLPGLLPAIKQSGSAGERGHTESGQPPHRKRRGGVRGRSAPPP
;
A
#
# COMPACT_ATOMS: atom_id res chain seq x y z
N MET A 1 12.24 8.31 25.88
CA MET A 1 11.32 7.25 26.37
C MET A 1 11.89 5.91 25.98
N SER A 2 11.93 4.92 26.88
CA SER A 2 12.51 3.60 26.58
C SER A 2 11.61 2.67 25.78
N LEU A 3 10.35 3.05 25.54
CA LEU A 3 9.37 2.31 24.74
C LEU A 3 9.06 3.09 23.47
N ALA A 4 9.09 2.42 22.33
CA ALA A 4 8.60 2.92 21.06
C ALA A 4 7.57 1.96 20.47
N ILE A 5 6.56 2.52 19.79
CA ILE A 5 5.50 1.78 19.13
C ILE A 5 5.44 2.23 17.68
N VAL A 6 5.49 1.27 16.76
CA VAL A 6 5.42 1.50 15.31
C VAL A 6 4.40 0.55 14.70
N TYR A 7 3.56 1.05 13.79
CA TYR A 7 2.53 0.27 13.13
C TYR A 7 3.03 -0.31 11.80
N THR A 8 2.62 -1.52 11.51
CA THR A 8 2.91 -2.25 10.28
C THR A 8 1.76 -3.21 9.96
N ARG A 9 1.88 -3.98 8.87
CA ARG A 9 0.85 -4.93 8.43
C ARG A 9 1.43 -6.30 8.15
N ALA A 10 0.70 -7.34 8.56
CA ALA A 10 0.98 -8.70 8.10
C ALA A 10 0.47 -8.88 6.66
N ALA A 11 0.91 -9.94 5.99
CA ALA A 11 0.27 -10.42 4.75
C ALA A 11 -0.50 -11.69 5.06
N LEU A 12 -1.81 -11.66 4.84
CA LEU A 12 -2.69 -12.80 4.97
C LEU A 12 -3.56 -12.91 3.71
N GLY A 13 -2.99 -13.50 2.65
CA GLY A 13 -3.65 -13.55 1.34
C GLY A 13 -3.88 -12.14 0.78
N ILE A 14 -5.15 -11.77 0.60
CA ILE A 14 -5.56 -10.43 0.16
C ILE A 14 -5.81 -9.45 1.32
N GLU A 15 -5.71 -9.93 2.56
CA GLU A 15 -5.88 -9.12 3.76
C GLU A 15 -4.52 -8.65 4.30
N ALA A 16 -4.56 -7.51 4.98
CA ALA A 16 -3.41 -6.93 5.66
C ALA A 16 -3.80 -6.49 7.08
N PRO A 17 -3.88 -7.44 8.03
CA PRO A 17 -4.24 -7.12 9.40
C PRO A 17 -3.13 -6.31 10.10
N LEU A 18 -3.54 -5.47 11.05
CA LEU A 18 -2.65 -4.59 11.80
C LEU A 18 -1.68 -5.39 12.67
N ILE A 19 -0.40 -5.05 12.58
CA ILE A 19 0.65 -5.49 13.49
C ILE A 19 1.24 -4.28 14.19
N THR A 20 1.37 -4.37 15.51
CA THR A 20 2.04 -3.38 16.34
C THR A 20 3.42 -3.90 16.70
N VAL A 21 4.46 -3.14 16.33
CA VAL A 21 5.85 -3.38 16.71
C VAL A 21 6.17 -2.52 17.92
N GLU A 22 6.39 -3.18 19.06
CA GLU A 22 6.75 -2.51 20.32
C GLU A 22 8.20 -2.83 20.64
N VAL A 23 9.01 -1.81 20.87
CA VAL A 23 10.41 -1.97 21.25
C VAL A 23 10.64 -1.31 22.60
N HIS A 24 11.07 -2.11 23.56
CA HIS A 24 11.45 -1.65 24.89
C HIS A 24 12.94 -1.85 25.15
N LEU A 25 13.61 -0.79 25.59
CA LEU A 25 15.00 -0.79 26.02
C LEU A 25 15.10 -0.76 27.54
N SER A 26 15.72 -1.78 28.13
CA SER A 26 15.92 -1.88 29.57
C SER A 26 17.41 -1.93 29.92
N ASN A 27 17.73 -1.54 31.15
CA ASN A 27 19.09 -1.67 31.68
C ASN A 27 19.42 -3.15 31.91
N GLY A 28 20.66 -3.54 31.66
CA GLY A 28 21.13 -4.91 31.79
C GLY A 28 22.16 -5.26 30.72
N LEU A 29 22.58 -6.53 30.70
CA LEU A 29 23.51 -7.03 29.69
C LEU A 29 22.90 -6.88 28.27
N PRO A 30 23.70 -6.49 27.27
CA PRO A 30 23.24 -6.42 25.89
C PRO A 30 22.65 -7.74 25.42
N GLY A 31 21.45 -7.69 24.90
CA GLY A 31 20.72 -8.87 24.43
C GLY A 31 19.44 -8.47 23.73
N LEU A 32 18.98 -9.30 22.80
CA LEU A 32 17.74 -9.06 22.07
C LEU A 32 16.81 -10.25 22.25
N THR A 33 15.57 -9.97 22.66
CA THR A 33 14.49 -10.94 22.77
C THR A 33 13.35 -10.51 21.87
N MET A 34 12.85 -11.43 21.06
CA MET A 34 11.69 -11.20 20.20
C MET A 34 10.51 -12.05 20.68
N VAL A 35 9.36 -11.41 20.90
CA VAL A 35 8.11 -12.00 21.40
C VAL A 35 7.00 -11.80 20.36
N GLY A 36 5.98 -12.65 20.40
CA GLY A 36 4.89 -12.67 19.39
C GLY A 36 4.94 -13.82 18.39
N LEU A 37 5.69 -14.88 18.70
CA LEU A 37 5.87 -16.10 17.88
C LEU A 37 6.30 -15.82 16.43
N PRO A 38 7.36 -15.02 16.21
CA PRO A 38 7.91 -14.79 14.87
C PRO A 38 8.51 -16.07 14.29
N GLU A 39 8.40 -16.23 12.96
CA GLU A 39 9.17 -17.25 12.23
C GLU A 39 10.67 -16.99 12.29
N THR A 40 11.46 -18.00 11.90
CA THR A 40 12.94 -17.93 11.89
C THR A 40 13.46 -16.75 11.07
N THR A 41 12.86 -16.48 9.90
CA THR A 41 13.24 -15.35 9.02
C THR A 41 13.05 -13.99 9.69
N VAL A 42 12.05 -13.84 10.55
CA VAL A 42 11.82 -12.63 11.34
C VAL A 42 12.77 -12.57 12.54
N LYS A 43 13.16 -13.71 13.12
CA LYS A 43 14.24 -13.75 14.14
C LYS A 43 15.60 -13.34 13.55
N GLU A 44 15.86 -13.70 12.29
CA GLU A 44 17.05 -13.28 11.53
C GLU A 44 17.05 -11.78 11.20
N ALA A 45 15.90 -11.11 11.26
CA ALA A 45 15.81 -9.65 11.13
C ALA A 45 16.73 -8.94 12.12
N ARG A 46 17.04 -9.55 13.28
CA ARG A 46 18.01 -9.01 14.25
C ARG A 46 19.33 -8.60 13.58
N ASP A 47 19.95 -9.52 12.85
CA ASP A 47 21.30 -9.31 12.32
C ASP A 47 21.24 -8.40 11.09
N ARG A 48 20.13 -8.45 10.34
CA ARG A 48 19.84 -7.58 9.20
C ARG A 48 19.63 -6.13 9.61
N VAL A 49 18.71 -5.89 10.55
CA VAL A 49 18.41 -4.57 11.13
C VAL A 49 19.63 -4.00 11.82
N ARG A 50 20.39 -4.81 12.58
CA ARG A 50 21.64 -4.34 13.19
C ARG A 50 22.62 -3.80 12.15
N SER A 51 22.86 -4.57 11.09
CA SER A 51 23.79 -4.18 10.02
C SER A 51 23.29 -2.94 9.29
N ALA A 52 22.00 -2.90 8.96
CA ALA A 52 21.36 -1.77 8.30
C ALA A 52 21.50 -0.48 9.10
N LEU A 53 21.26 -0.53 10.43
CA LEU A 53 21.42 0.61 11.33
C LEU A 53 22.86 1.13 11.35
N ILE A 54 23.83 0.24 11.54
CA ILE A 54 25.25 0.60 11.61
C ILE A 54 25.73 1.21 10.28
N ASN A 55 25.40 0.57 9.17
CA ASN A 55 25.79 1.04 7.83
C ASN A 55 25.03 2.32 7.42
N SER A 56 23.90 2.62 8.05
CA SER A 56 23.18 3.89 7.93
C SER A 56 23.68 4.99 8.86
N GLY A 57 24.76 4.75 9.62
CA GLY A 57 25.36 5.75 10.52
C GLY A 57 24.67 5.88 11.88
N TYR A 58 23.80 4.92 12.25
CA TYR A 58 23.17 4.86 13.57
C TYR A 58 23.86 3.86 14.49
N ALA A 59 23.71 4.06 15.80
CA ALA A 59 24.20 3.11 16.79
C ALA A 59 23.18 1.99 17.02
N PHE A 60 23.65 0.74 17.09
CA PHE A 60 22.84 -0.34 17.63
C PHE A 60 22.86 -0.30 19.17
N PRO A 61 21.72 -0.21 19.87
CA PRO A 61 21.71 -0.01 21.32
C PRO A 61 22.39 -1.16 22.09
N ALA A 62 23.40 -0.84 22.89
CA ALA A 62 24.06 -1.80 23.79
C ALA A 62 23.28 -1.99 25.11
N LYS A 63 21.97 -2.28 24.99
CA LYS A 63 21.03 -2.49 26.12
C LYS A 63 20.30 -3.82 25.96
N LYS A 64 19.51 -4.21 26.97
CA LYS A 64 18.57 -5.32 26.84
C LYS A 64 17.34 -4.85 26.06
N ILE A 65 17.19 -5.37 24.85
CA ILE A 65 16.15 -5.04 23.88
C ILE A 65 15.06 -6.11 23.93
N THR A 66 13.80 -5.69 24.03
CA THR A 66 12.64 -6.55 23.83
C THR A 66 11.80 -6.02 22.69
N ILE A 67 11.58 -6.85 21.67
CA ILE A 67 10.76 -6.54 20.49
C ILE A 67 9.51 -7.41 20.57
N ASN A 68 8.34 -6.81 20.71
CA ASN A 68 7.06 -7.52 20.67
C ASN A 68 6.34 -7.22 19.35
N LEU A 69 5.90 -8.28 18.67
CA LEU A 69 5.06 -8.19 17.48
C LEU A 69 3.65 -8.66 17.86
N ALA A 70 2.72 -7.73 18.00
CA ALA A 70 1.35 -8.01 18.40
C ALA A 70 0.37 -7.80 17.24
N PRO A 71 -0.73 -8.57 17.16
CA PRO A 71 -1.11 -9.67 18.04
C PRO A 71 -0.40 -10.99 17.66
N ALA A 72 -0.28 -11.91 18.62
CA ALA A 72 0.56 -13.12 18.51
C ALA A 72 0.00 -14.22 17.59
N ASP A 73 -1.31 -14.20 17.33
CA ASP A 73 -2.09 -15.16 16.55
C ASP A 73 -1.94 -15.01 15.02
N LEU A 74 -1.48 -13.85 14.56
CA LEU A 74 -1.28 -13.60 13.13
C LEU A 74 0.08 -14.15 12.63
N PRO A 75 0.15 -14.69 11.40
CA PRO A 75 1.42 -15.16 10.83
C PRO A 75 2.36 -13.97 10.59
N LYS A 76 3.61 -14.13 11.05
CA LYS A 76 4.66 -13.11 10.96
C LYS A 76 5.85 -13.68 10.22
N GLU A 77 5.79 -13.53 8.90
CA GLU A 77 6.75 -14.10 7.96
C GLU A 77 7.44 -13.01 7.11
N GLY A 78 8.68 -13.30 6.70
CA GLY A 78 9.44 -12.49 5.75
C GLY A 78 10.08 -11.21 6.33
N GLY A 79 10.72 -10.43 5.46
CA GLY A 79 11.52 -9.25 5.84
C GLY A 79 10.72 -7.96 6.09
N ARG A 80 9.40 -7.95 5.90
CA ARG A 80 8.57 -6.72 5.96
C ARG A 80 8.61 -5.94 7.27
N TYR A 81 9.02 -6.61 8.34
CA TYR A 81 9.08 -6.06 9.69
C TYR A 81 10.40 -5.36 9.99
N ASP A 82 11.40 -5.43 9.10
CA ASP A 82 12.72 -4.85 9.36
C ASP A 82 12.66 -3.34 9.52
N LEU A 83 12.01 -2.65 8.59
CA LEU A 83 11.85 -1.19 8.63
C LEU A 83 11.15 -0.72 9.92
N PRO A 84 9.94 -1.22 10.28
CA PRO A 84 9.28 -0.78 11.50
C PRO A 84 10.08 -1.15 12.77
N ILE A 85 10.78 -2.30 12.79
CA ILE A 85 11.67 -2.66 13.92
C ILE A 85 12.84 -1.67 14.03
N ALA A 86 13.49 -1.31 12.92
CA ALA A 86 14.60 -0.36 12.90
C ALA A 86 14.16 1.01 13.40
N LEU A 87 13.01 1.51 12.94
CA LEU A 87 12.44 2.79 13.38
C LEU A 87 12.11 2.77 14.87
N ALA A 88 11.46 1.70 15.36
CA ALA A 88 11.15 1.55 16.77
C ALA A 88 12.42 1.53 17.64
N LEU A 89 13.49 0.86 17.20
CA LEU A 89 14.79 0.88 17.87
C LEU A 89 15.41 2.27 17.93
N LEU A 90 15.39 3.02 16.83
CA LEU A 90 15.94 4.37 16.77
C LEU A 90 15.19 5.33 17.70
N VAL A 91 13.87 5.20 17.77
CA VAL A 91 13.02 6.05 18.62
C VAL A 91 13.20 5.68 20.09
N ALA A 92 13.17 4.38 20.42
CA ALA A 92 13.36 3.91 21.80
C ALA A 92 14.76 4.21 22.34
N SER A 93 15.76 4.29 21.46
CA SER A 93 17.14 4.70 21.79
C SER A 93 17.38 6.20 21.69
N GLU A 94 16.35 7.00 21.43
CA GLU A 94 16.39 8.46 21.35
C GLU A 94 17.31 9.01 20.23
N GLN A 95 17.67 8.16 19.27
CA GLN A 95 18.41 8.54 18.06
C GLN A 95 17.52 9.17 16.99
N LEU A 96 16.21 8.92 17.04
CA LEU A 96 15.20 9.55 16.19
C LEU A 96 14.12 10.20 17.07
N ASN A 97 14.11 11.52 17.10
CA ASN A 97 13.07 12.29 17.79
C ASN A 97 11.94 12.65 16.82
N THR A 98 10.77 12.05 17.01
CA THR A 98 9.60 12.33 16.17
C THR A 98 8.32 12.12 16.96
N THR A 99 7.31 12.95 16.65
CA THR A 99 5.95 12.85 17.20
C THR A 99 4.95 12.30 16.19
N ARG A 100 5.42 11.92 15.00
CA ARG A 100 4.56 11.62 13.84
C ARG A 100 4.35 10.13 13.60
N LEU A 101 5.04 9.23 14.31
CA LEU A 101 4.99 7.77 14.04
C LEU A 101 3.57 7.20 14.00
N ASN A 102 2.67 7.69 14.86
CA ASN A 102 1.29 7.23 14.94
C ASN A 102 0.43 7.62 13.72
N GLN A 103 0.91 8.55 12.88
CA GLN A 103 0.26 8.97 11.64
C GLN A 103 0.65 8.08 10.45
N TYR A 104 1.64 7.20 10.63
CA TYR A 104 2.22 6.38 9.58
C TYR A 104 2.21 4.90 9.94
N GLU A 105 2.17 4.07 8.90
CA GLU A 105 2.50 2.66 8.96
C GLU A 105 3.70 2.39 8.05
N PHE A 106 4.55 1.44 8.43
CA PHE A 106 5.81 1.18 7.73
C PHE A 106 5.90 -0.28 7.34
N VAL A 107 6.18 -0.54 6.07
CA VAL A 107 6.24 -1.89 5.52
C VAL A 107 7.44 -1.97 4.57
N GLY A 108 8.42 -2.81 4.89
CA GLY A 108 9.61 -2.95 4.05
C GLY A 108 10.69 -3.81 4.67
N GLU A 109 11.44 -4.49 3.81
CA GLU A 109 12.66 -5.21 4.18
C GLU A 109 13.86 -4.26 4.13
N LEU A 110 14.85 -4.47 5.00
CA LEU A 110 16.10 -3.73 4.97
C LEU A 110 17.22 -4.60 4.41
N ALA A 111 17.94 -4.11 3.40
CA ALA A 111 19.25 -4.63 3.06
C ALA A 111 20.25 -4.34 4.18
N LEU A 112 21.34 -5.11 4.25
CA LEU A 112 22.42 -4.88 5.23
C LEU A 112 23.04 -3.47 5.11
N THR A 113 22.93 -2.83 3.94
CA THR A 113 23.41 -1.47 3.68
C THR A 113 22.50 -0.37 4.21
N GLY A 114 21.24 -0.70 4.57
CA GLY A 114 20.21 0.29 4.92
C GLY A 114 19.21 0.59 3.80
N GLY A 115 19.44 0.06 2.59
CA GLY A 115 18.48 0.17 1.48
C GLY A 115 17.17 -0.54 1.78
N LEU A 116 16.04 0.04 1.37
CA LEU A 116 14.72 -0.57 1.49
C LEU A 116 14.48 -1.48 0.29
N ARG A 117 13.93 -2.67 0.54
CA ARG A 117 13.49 -3.61 -0.49
C ARG A 117 11.98 -3.77 -0.48
N GLY A 118 11.43 -3.96 -1.67
CA GLY A 118 10.02 -4.25 -1.86
C GLY A 118 9.59 -5.53 -1.17
N VAL A 119 8.34 -5.56 -0.71
CA VAL A 119 7.73 -6.72 -0.09
C VAL A 119 6.40 -7.07 -0.76
N PRO A 120 5.99 -8.34 -0.77
CA PRO A 120 4.69 -8.73 -1.31
C PRO A 120 3.55 -8.20 -0.44
N GLY A 121 2.41 -7.90 -1.08
CA GLY A 121 1.22 -7.42 -0.38
C GLY A 121 1.30 -5.94 0.04
N ALA A 122 2.03 -5.12 -0.72
CA ALA A 122 2.07 -3.67 -0.50
C ALA A 122 0.70 -3.01 -0.74
N ILE A 123 -0.03 -3.46 -1.77
CA ILE A 123 -1.40 -2.96 -2.07
C ILE A 123 -2.38 -3.16 -0.90
N PRO A 124 -2.64 -4.39 -0.41
CA PRO A 124 -3.57 -4.57 0.70
C PRO A 124 -3.10 -3.86 1.97
N SER A 125 -1.78 -3.81 2.22
CA SER A 125 -1.22 -3.05 3.34
C SER A 125 -1.56 -1.57 3.27
N ALA A 126 -1.35 -0.96 2.10
CA ALA A 126 -1.66 0.45 1.86
C ALA A 126 -3.16 0.74 1.96
N MET A 127 -4.01 -0.10 1.38
CA MET A 127 -5.47 0.05 1.47
C MET A 127 -5.95 0.03 2.93
N GLU A 128 -5.48 -0.92 3.73
CA GLU A 128 -5.88 -1.04 5.14
C GLU A 128 -5.28 0.05 6.03
N ALA A 129 -4.09 0.56 5.72
CA ALA A 129 -3.51 1.72 6.38
C ALA A 129 -4.36 2.98 6.15
N ILE A 130 -4.73 3.23 4.89
CA ILE A 130 -5.57 4.38 4.48
C ILE A 130 -6.95 4.28 5.12
N LYS A 131 -7.59 3.09 5.10
CA LYS A 131 -8.87 2.86 5.79
C LYS A 131 -8.80 3.15 7.29
N ALA A 132 -7.65 2.89 7.91
CA ALA A 132 -7.42 3.20 9.32
C ALA A 132 -7.02 4.66 9.59
N GLY A 133 -7.06 5.53 8.57
CA GLY A 133 -6.75 6.96 8.66
C GLY A 133 -5.26 7.26 8.81
N ARG A 134 -4.38 6.33 8.40
CA ARG A 134 -2.93 6.48 8.43
C ARG A 134 -2.34 6.48 7.03
N ARG A 135 -1.21 7.16 6.87
CA ARG A 135 -0.39 7.11 5.67
C ARG A 135 0.53 5.90 5.74
N ILE A 136 1.02 5.39 4.61
CA ILE A 136 1.94 4.25 4.59
C ILE A 136 3.26 4.64 3.92
N VAL A 137 4.37 4.17 4.47
CA VAL A 137 5.70 4.27 3.87
C VAL A 137 6.15 2.88 3.44
N VAL A 138 6.47 2.73 2.16
CA VAL A 138 6.95 1.49 1.55
C VAL A 138 8.25 1.72 0.76
N SER A 139 8.90 0.65 0.32
CA SER A 139 10.02 0.74 -0.62
C SER A 139 9.56 1.32 -1.97
N SER A 140 10.44 2.07 -2.63
CA SER A 140 10.31 2.48 -4.04
C SER A 140 10.10 1.29 -5.00
N ASP A 141 10.61 0.10 -4.68
CA ASP A 141 10.35 -1.13 -5.44
C ASP A 141 8.85 -1.46 -5.52
N ASN A 142 8.06 -1.07 -4.51
CA ASN A 142 6.62 -1.24 -4.48
C ASN A 142 5.85 -0.06 -5.12
N ALA A 143 6.52 0.98 -5.62
CA ALA A 143 5.89 2.22 -6.08
C ALA A 143 4.82 1.97 -7.15
N ALA A 144 5.12 1.13 -8.15
CA ALA A 144 4.18 0.80 -9.22
C ALA A 144 2.89 0.15 -8.68
N GLU A 145 3.00 -0.73 -7.68
CA GLU A 145 1.86 -1.40 -7.06
C GLU A 145 1.00 -0.42 -6.25
N VAL A 146 1.62 0.32 -5.32
CA VAL A 146 0.88 1.24 -4.45
C VAL A 146 0.37 2.47 -5.17
N GLY A 147 0.99 2.85 -6.30
CA GLY A 147 0.51 3.90 -7.19
C GLY A 147 -0.87 3.61 -7.80
N LEU A 148 -1.26 2.34 -7.91
CA LEU A 148 -2.57 1.93 -8.43
C LEU A 148 -3.74 2.29 -7.49
N ILE A 149 -3.48 2.46 -6.20
CA ILE A 149 -4.52 2.78 -5.20
C ILE A 149 -5.02 4.22 -5.41
N GLY A 150 -4.16 5.09 -5.96
CA GLY A 150 -4.43 6.52 -6.12
C GLY A 150 -4.37 7.26 -4.78
N GLY A 151 -3.69 8.40 -4.76
CA GLY A 151 -3.65 9.30 -3.60
C GLY A 151 -2.26 9.55 -3.01
N SER A 152 -2.18 10.59 -2.19
CA SER A 152 -0.94 11.07 -1.54
C SER A 152 -0.66 10.39 -0.19
N ASP A 153 -1.46 9.40 0.19
CA ASP A 153 -1.36 8.71 1.48
C ASP A 153 -0.35 7.56 1.46
N CYS A 154 0.07 7.13 0.27
CA CYS A 154 1.24 6.28 0.08
C CYS A 154 2.49 7.15 -0.12
N LEU A 155 3.58 6.77 0.54
CA LEU A 155 4.88 7.38 0.41
C LEU A 155 5.91 6.29 0.11
N VAL A 156 6.89 6.63 -0.71
CA VAL A 156 7.98 5.72 -1.07
C VAL A 156 9.33 6.24 -0.56
N ALA A 157 10.22 5.32 -0.23
CA ALA A 157 11.60 5.61 0.14
C ALA A 157 12.55 4.52 -0.35
N ASP A 158 13.79 4.89 -0.67
CA ASP A 158 14.84 3.97 -1.12
C ASP A 158 15.74 3.51 0.02
N HIS A 159 15.82 4.29 1.11
CA HIS A 159 16.81 4.08 2.16
C HIS A 159 16.30 4.44 3.57
N LEU A 160 16.79 3.72 4.59
CA LEU A 160 16.39 3.94 5.99
C LEU A 160 16.63 5.39 6.44
N GLN A 161 17.76 5.96 6.04
CA GLN A 161 18.11 7.36 6.34
C GLN A 161 17.08 8.35 5.80
N GLU A 162 16.50 8.08 4.62
CA GLU A 162 15.49 8.93 4.01
C GLU A 162 14.20 8.94 4.84
N VAL A 163 13.77 7.77 5.30
CA VAL A 163 12.61 7.61 6.20
C VAL A 163 12.86 8.32 7.53
N CYS A 164 14.07 8.18 8.10
CA CYS A 164 14.44 8.88 9.34
C CYS A 164 14.45 10.41 9.17
N ALA A 165 15.05 10.92 8.09
CA ALA A 165 15.08 12.35 7.79
C ALA A 165 13.66 12.90 7.59
N PHE A 166 12.78 12.13 6.95
CA PHE A 166 11.37 12.46 6.79
C PHE A 166 10.65 12.55 8.15
N LEU A 167 10.83 11.56 9.01
CA LEU A 167 10.21 11.53 10.34
C LEU A 167 10.73 12.63 11.27
N ALA A 168 11.98 13.04 11.10
CA ALA A 168 12.59 14.19 11.77
C ALA A 168 12.15 15.54 11.18
N GLY A 169 11.40 15.55 10.07
CA GLY A 169 10.92 16.77 9.41
C GLY A 169 11.98 17.51 8.60
N GLN A 170 13.08 16.84 8.24
CA GLN A 170 14.20 17.41 7.48
C GLN A 170 13.99 17.30 5.96
N THR A 171 13.27 16.28 5.51
CA THR A 171 12.91 16.07 4.10
C THR A 171 11.43 15.67 3.97
N SER A 172 10.94 15.63 2.73
CA SER A 172 9.62 15.08 2.39
C SER A 172 9.81 13.84 1.53
N LEU A 173 9.06 12.77 1.81
CA LEU A 173 8.96 11.63 0.90
C LEU A 173 7.98 11.93 -0.22
N SER A 174 8.26 11.37 -1.39
CA SER A 174 7.40 11.52 -2.55
C SER A 174 6.27 10.49 -2.53
N PRO A 175 5.07 10.83 -3.02
CA PRO A 175 4.06 9.84 -3.34
C PRO A 175 4.53 8.97 -4.52
N PRO A 176 4.06 7.71 -4.62
CA PRO A 176 4.38 6.87 -5.76
C PRO A 176 3.83 7.49 -7.05
N LEU A 177 4.63 7.42 -8.12
CA LEU A 177 4.15 7.75 -9.46
C LEU A 177 3.21 6.63 -9.92
N ALA A 178 1.98 6.98 -10.25
CA ALA A 178 1.04 6.05 -10.85
C ALA A 178 1.47 5.78 -12.30
N GLU A 179 2.38 4.83 -12.49
CA GLU A 179 2.57 4.23 -13.81
C GLU A 179 1.43 3.23 -14.01
N ALA A 180 0.44 3.63 -14.81
CA ALA A 180 -0.48 2.65 -15.36
C ALA A 180 0.37 1.63 -16.12
N PRO A 181 0.31 0.33 -15.79
CA PRO A 181 1.03 -0.67 -16.56
C PRO A 181 0.66 -0.47 -18.03
N ALA A 182 1.66 -0.41 -18.90
CA ALA A 182 1.44 -0.35 -20.33
C ALA A 182 0.50 -1.50 -20.68
N ARG A 183 -0.76 -1.17 -21.00
CA ARG A 183 -1.74 -2.19 -21.35
C ARG A 183 -1.27 -2.79 -22.66
N ASP A 184 -0.76 -4.01 -22.60
CA ASP A 184 -0.73 -4.83 -23.79
C ASP A 184 -2.19 -5.24 -24.04
N GLU A 185 -2.94 -4.37 -24.74
CA GLU A 185 -4.38 -4.57 -25.02
C GLU A 185 -4.63 -5.75 -25.98
N ARG A 186 -3.59 -6.51 -26.32
CA ARG A 186 -3.64 -7.67 -27.20
C ARG A 186 -3.79 -8.94 -26.38
N TYR A 187 -4.98 -9.14 -25.82
CA TYR A 187 -5.36 -10.46 -25.33
C TYR A 187 -5.65 -11.38 -26.52
N GLU A 188 -5.30 -12.66 -26.40
CA GLU A 188 -5.71 -13.67 -27.37
C GLU A 188 -7.24 -13.79 -27.40
N ASP A 189 -7.82 -14.04 -28.58
CA ASP A 189 -9.28 -14.13 -28.73
C ASP A 189 -9.78 -15.54 -28.38
N LEU A 190 -10.93 -15.61 -27.70
CA LEU A 190 -11.66 -16.85 -27.44
C LEU A 190 -12.19 -17.50 -28.74
N LEU A 191 -12.41 -16.70 -29.78
CA LEU A 191 -12.80 -17.17 -31.11
C LEU A 191 -11.73 -18.08 -31.74
N ASP A 192 -10.45 -17.87 -31.42
CA ASP A 192 -9.33 -18.66 -31.98
C ASP A 192 -9.29 -20.10 -31.43
N VAL A 193 -9.98 -20.39 -30.32
CA VAL A 193 -9.99 -21.73 -29.73
C VAL A 193 -10.91 -22.65 -30.51
N ILE A 194 -10.33 -23.67 -31.15
CA ILE A 194 -11.11 -24.69 -31.86
C ILE A 194 -11.68 -25.70 -30.84
N GLY A 195 -13.00 -25.86 -30.83
CA GLY A 195 -13.69 -26.76 -29.89
C GLY A 195 -13.88 -26.17 -28.49
N GLN A 196 -13.85 -27.02 -27.45
CA GLN A 196 -13.94 -26.62 -26.03
C GLN A 196 -15.18 -25.79 -25.64
N GLN A 197 -16.35 -26.10 -26.21
CA GLN A 197 -17.62 -25.39 -25.94
C GLN A 197 -17.90 -25.19 -24.43
N GLN A 198 -17.73 -26.24 -23.62
CA GLN A 198 -17.91 -26.17 -22.17
C GLN A 198 -16.89 -25.25 -21.49
N GLY A 199 -15.63 -25.29 -21.93
CA GLY A 199 -14.56 -24.42 -21.42
C GLY A 199 -14.81 -22.96 -21.76
N LYS A 200 -15.16 -22.65 -23.01
CA LYS A 200 -15.53 -21.30 -23.45
C LYS A 200 -16.68 -20.75 -22.63
N ARG A 201 -17.75 -21.53 -22.46
CA ARG A 201 -18.92 -21.12 -21.70
C ARG A 201 -18.59 -20.88 -20.22
N ALA A 202 -17.72 -21.70 -19.63
CA ALA A 202 -17.26 -21.49 -18.25
C ALA A 202 -16.50 -20.16 -18.10
N LEU A 203 -15.62 -19.82 -19.07
CA LEU A 203 -14.91 -18.54 -19.05
C LEU A 203 -15.85 -17.33 -19.13
N GLU A 204 -16.87 -17.39 -19.98
CA GLU A 204 -17.89 -16.34 -20.08
C GLU A 204 -18.64 -16.15 -18.75
N ILE A 205 -19.08 -17.24 -18.13
CA ILE A 205 -19.79 -17.21 -16.84
C ILE A 205 -18.90 -16.64 -15.75
N VAL A 206 -17.63 -17.06 -15.72
CA VAL A 206 -16.63 -16.56 -14.77
C VAL A 206 -16.39 -15.07 -14.95
N ALA A 207 -16.19 -14.62 -16.19
CA ALA A 207 -15.89 -13.22 -16.48
C ALA A 207 -17.08 -12.29 -16.20
N ALA A 208 -18.29 -12.73 -16.51
CA ALA A 208 -19.51 -11.95 -16.24
C ALA A 208 -19.89 -11.97 -14.75
N GLY A 209 -19.67 -13.09 -14.06
CA GLY A 209 -20.09 -13.32 -12.68
C GLY A 209 -19.04 -12.98 -11.61
N GLY A 210 -17.78 -12.73 -12.00
CA GLY A 210 -16.69 -12.50 -11.05
C GLY A 210 -16.36 -13.73 -10.20
N HIS A 211 -16.48 -14.93 -10.77
CA HIS A 211 -16.25 -16.19 -10.04
C HIS A 211 -14.79 -16.63 -10.06
N ASN A 212 -14.38 -17.45 -9.09
CA ASN A 212 -13.08 -18.12 -9.13
C ASN A 212 -13.12 -19.29 -10.12
N LEU A 213 -12.06 -19.47 -10.91
CA LEU A 213 -11.95 -20.55 -11.89
C LEU A 213 -10.77 -21.48 -11.55
N LEU A 214 -11.04 -22.78 -11.56
CA LEU A 214 -10.02 -23.83 -11.49
C LEU A 214 -10.17 -24.79 -12.68
N LEU A 215 -9.12 -24.90 -13.51
CA LEU A 215 -9.10 -25.80 -14.66
C LEU A 215 -8.30 -27.07 -14.32
N ILE A 216 -8.97 -28.22 -14.30
CA ILE A 216 -8.37 -29.53 -13.98
C ILE A 216 -8.41 -30.44 -15.20
N GLY A 217 -7.32 -31.17 -15.46
CA GLY A 217 -7.30 -32.21 -16.50
C GLY A 217 -5.89 -32.60 -16.98
N PRO A 218 -5.77 -33.67 -17.78
CA PRO A 218 -4.50 -34.18 -18.32
C PRO A 218 -3.70 -33.11 -19.08
N PRO A 219 -2.36 -33.21 -19.20
CA PRO A 219 -1.58 -32.29 -20.02
C PRO A 219 -2.06 -32.29 -21.48
N GLY A 220 -1.91 -31.15 -22.18
CA GLY A 220 -2.33 -31.01 -23.58
C GLY A 220 -3.82 -30.73 -23.84
N THR A 221 -4.68 -30.71 -22.81
CA THR A 221 -6.13 -30.48 -22.98
C THR A 221 -6.55 -29.02 -23.17
N GLY A 222 -5.63 -28.10 -23.49
CA GLY A 222 -5.97 -26.70 -23.76
C GLY A 222 -6.30 -25.83 -22.53
N LYS A 223 -5.99 -26.28 -21.31
CA LYS A 223 -6.24 -25.50 -20.07
C LYS A 223 -5.52 -24.15 -20.06
N THR A 224 -4.23 -24.15 -20.35
CA THR A 224 -3.44 -22.91 -20.42
C THR A 224 -3.93 -21.99 -21.54
N MET A 225 -4.32 -22.57 -22.68
CA MET A 225 -4.90 -21.85 -23.82
C MET A 225 -6.24 -21.17 -23.47
N LEU A 226 -7.09 -21.83 -22.68
CA LEU A 226 -8.32 -21.23 -22.17
C LEU A 226 -8.03 -20.16 -21.12
N ALA A 227 -7.12 -20.42 -20.17
CA ALA A 227 -6.79 -19.50 -19.10
C ALA A 227 -6.19 -18.18 -19.61
N SER A 228 -5.32 -18.21 -20.63
CA SER A 228 -4.70 -16.99 -21.19
C SER A 228 -5.68 -16.03 -21.86
N ARG A 229 -6.88 -16.51 -22.22
CA ARG A 229 -7.93 -15.74 -22.90
C ARG A 229 -8.95 -15.14 -21.94
N LEU A 230 -8.99 -15.60 -20.69
CA LEU A 230 -9.89 -15.05 -19.67
C LEU A 230 -9.70 -13.53 -19.47
N PRO A 231 -8.48 -12.97 -19.40
CA PRO A 231 -8.29 -11.53 -19.20
C PRO A 231 -8.97 -10.65 -20.26
N GLY A 232 -9.06 -11.11 -21.52
CA GLY A 232 -9.75 -10.39 -22.58
C GLY A 232 -11.27 -10.37 -22.44
N LEU A 233 -11.85 -11.27 -21.65
CA LEU A 233 -13.29 -11.31 -21.35
C LEU A 233 -13.66 -10.51 -20.10
N LEU A 234 -12.68 -10.21 -19.23
CA LEU A 234 -12.94 -9.50 -17.98
C LEU A 234 -13.37 -8.06 -18.27
N PRO A 235 -14.38 -7.54 -17.54
CA PRO A 235 -14.74 -6.14 -17.67
C PRO A 235 -13.54 -5.26 -17.28
N ALA A 236 -13.38 -4.13 -17.99
CA ALA A 236 -12.33 -3.18 -17.65
C ALA A 236 -12.44 -2.76 -16.19
N ILE A 237 -11.33 -2.87 -15.44
CA ILE A 237 -11.26 -2.39 -14.06
C ILE A 237 -11.49 -0.88 -14.11
N LYS A 238 -12.68 -0.44 -13.70
CA LYS A 238 -12.90 0.97 -13.36
C LYS A 238 -12.07 1.22 -12.10
N GLN A 239 -11.15 2.17 -12.16
CA GLN A 239 -10.52 2.70 -10.96
C GLN A 239 -11.64 3.34 -10.13
N SER A 240 -12.24 2.58 -9.22
CA SER A 240 -13.07 3.12 -8.16
C SER A 240 -12.13 3.77 -7.16
N GLY A 241 -11.55 4.90 -7.56
CA GLY A 241 -10.92 5.82 -6.66
C GLY A 241 -11.97 6.26 -5.65
N SER A 242 -11.58 6.21 -4.39
CA SER A 242 -12.15 6.89 -3.24
C SER A 242 -12.20 8.42 -3.46
N ALA A 243 -12.93 8.88 -4.47
CA ALA A 243 -13.44 10.24 -4.52
C ALA A 243 -14.67 10.26 -3.63
N GLY A 244 -14.48 10.72 -2.39
CA GLY A 244 -15.58 10.92 -1.46
C GLY A 244 -16.73 11.66 -2.13
N GLU A 245 -17.93 11.14 -1.95
CA GLU A 245 -19.18 11.89 -2.02
C GLU A 245 -19.12 13.02 -0.97
N ARG A 246 -18.32 14.06 -1.23
CA ARG A 246 -18.58 15.37 -0.65
C ARG A 246 -19.60 16.02 -1.55
N GLY A 247 -20.86 15.92 -1.13
CA GLY A 247 -21.95 16.66 -1.72
C GLY A 247 -21.57 18.13 -1.89
N HIS A 248 -21.47 18.56 -3.13
CA HIS A 248 -21.68 19.96 -3.49
C HIS A 248 -23.12 20.07 -3.94
N THR A 249 -23.93 20.57 -3.02
CA THR A 249 -25.29 21.03 -3.23
C THR A 249 -25.23 22.24 -4.17
N GLU A 250 -25.23 22.03 -5.48
CA GLU A 250 -25.51 23.09 -6.45
C GLU A 250 -27.02 23.38 -6.44
N SER A 251 -27.37 24.37 -5.62
CA SER A 251 -28.63 25.11 -5.75
C SER A 251 -28.53 26.08 -6.93
N GLY A 252 -28.64 25.54 -8.14
CA GLY A 252 -28.74 26.31 -9.39
C GLY A 252 -30.19 26.61 -9.75
N GLN A 253 -30.61 27.86 -9.60
CA GLN A 253 -31.93 28.40 -9.95
C GLN A 253 -32.33 28.14 -11.42
N PRO A 254 -33.64 28.00 -11.73
CA PRO A 254 -34.12 27.79 -13.09
C PRO A 254 -34.07 29.09 -13.93
N PRO A 255 -33.92 29.00 -15.26
CA PRO A 255 -33.74 30.17 -16.12
C PRO A 255 -35.05 30.94 -16.31
N HIS A 256 -35.05 32.21 -15.88
CA HIS A 256 -36.11 33.17 -16.19
C HIS A 256 -36.17 33.49 -17.69
N ARG A 257 -37.21 32.98 -18.36
CA ARG A 257 -37.58 33.32 -19.73
C ARG A 257 -38.22 34.72 -19.76
N LYS A 258 -37.49 35.71 -20.29
CA LYS A 258 -37.98 37.10 -20.49
C LYS A 258 -39.27 37.12 -21.33
N ARG A 259 -40.33 37.69 -20.76
CA ARG A 259 -41.57 38.07 -21.44
C ARG A 259 -41.33 39.21 -22.43
N ARG A 260 -41.94 39.10 -23.62
CA ARG A 260 -42.14 40.20 -24.58
C ARG A 260 -43.31 41.10 -24.13
N GLY A 261 -43.23 42.37 -24.50
CA GLY A 261 -44.25 43.41 -24.35
C GLY A 261 -43.73 44.53 -23.46
N GLY A 262 -43.70 45.81 -23.83
CA GLY A 262 -44.20 46.54 -24.98
C GLY A 262 -44.36 48.00 -24.53
N VAL A 263 -44.10 48.94 -25.45
CA VAL A 263 -44.61 50.34 -25.46
C VAL A 263 -44.02 51.34 -24.44
N ARG A 264 -43.39 52.39 -24.98
CA ARG A 264 -43.52 53.85 -24.71
C ARG A 264 -42.36 54.54 -25.46
N GLY A 265 -42.51 55.59 -26.26
CA GLY A 265 -43.55 56.60 -26.33
C GLY A 265 -42.99 57.96 -25.88
N ARG A 266 -42.44 58.71 -26.85
CA ARG A 266 -42.31 60.18 -26.96
C ARG A 266 -41.39 60.94 -25.98
N SER A 267 -40.41 61.65 -26.54
CA SER A 267 -40.14 63.07 -26.24
C SER A 267 -39.32 63.75 -27.37
N ALA A 268 -39.89 64.83 -27.90
CA ALA A 268 -39.26 65.95 -28.63
C ALA A 268 -39.80 67.23 -27.95
N PRO A 269 -39.36 68.49 -28.22
CA PRO A 269 -38.44 69.06 -29.23
C PRO A 269 -37.41 70.03 -28.55
N PRO A 270 -36.90 71.18 -29.09
CA PRO A 270 -36.77 71.80 -30.44
C PRO A 270 -35.28 72.21 -30.75
N PRO A 271 -34.90 73.09 -31.72
CA PRO A 271 -35.60 73.80 -32.82
C PRO A 271 -35.52 73.16 -34.20
#